data_AF-A0A9P7DGW5-F1
#
_entry.id   AF-A0A9P7DGW5-F1
#
_cell.length_a   1.000
_cell.length_b   1.000
_cell.length_c   1.000
_cell.angle_alpha   90.00
_cell.angle_beta   90.00
_cell.angle_gamma   90.00
#
_symmetry.space_group_name_H-M   'P 1'
#
loop_
_entity.id
_entity.type
_entity.pdbx_description
1 polymer ?
#
loop_
_entity_poly.entity_id
_entity_poly.type
_entity_poly.pdbx_seq_one_letter_code
_entity_poly.pdbx_strand_id
1 'polypeptide(L)'
;MPRIINDPNLNVCPDYASPHYANARAQLVNDNVTEEQSIQLLRTIWRAANDADIDLWEGQVEVKREQRENLRRIQEEEQDRIEQERIDEEESARKEEKKKHKHKFMPIPEDTGVPDEPSIIPSSYAIRKLDKGEYLELWYFTNDDGSTAWVSAAAARNASSVVDDENLSFEEFCIACPRFIAAIEEADWPQDRVRMMAFFWKNIQIHPYRSMRDPLAQKALLVYQAEQRKHWHVVAKSAAGPYNLSTINQKVLDATRERVYWLERTKKDNQRDYKVSKLSIAKFRTITKCFSRTQFSS
;
A
#
# COMPACT_ATOMS: atom_id res chain seq x y z
N MET A 1 19.51 -64.27 15.57
CA MET A 1 20.20 -65.32 14.80
C MET A 1 21.67 -64.93 14.65
N PRO A 2 22.61 -65.90 14.65
CA PRO A 2 24.03 -65.61 14.41
C PRO A 2 24.21 -64.94 13.05
N ARG A 3 25.06 -63.92 12.99
CA ARG A 3 25.27 -63.10 11.79
C ARG A 3 26.53 -63.54 11.08
N ILE A 4 26.37 -64.12 9.90
CA ILE A 4 27.46 -64.38 8.95
C ILE A 4 28.03 -63.05 8.42
N ILE A 5 29.36 -62.92 8.46
CA ILE A 5 30.08 -61.69 8.08
C ILE A 5 30.71 -61.81 6.68
N ASN A 6 31.10 -63.02 6.29
CA ASN A 6 31.76 -63.32 5.02
C ASN A 6 30.84 -64.17 4.15
N ASP A 7 30.87 -63.94 2.84
CA ASP A 7 30.04 -64.66 1.88
C ASP A 7 30.40 -66.16 1.82
N PRO A 8 29.52 -67.08 2.28
CA PRO A 8 29.79 -68.51 2.28
C PRO A 8 29.87 -69.11 0.86
N ASN A 9 29.36 -68.42 -0.16
CA ASN A 9 29.51 -68.83 -1.57
C ASN A 9 30.96 -68.80 -2.05
N LEU A 10 31.84 -68.09 -1.34
CA LEU A 10 33.27 -68.00 -1.65
C LEU A 10 34.09 -69.07 -0.94
N ASN A 11 33.48 -69.85 -0.04
CA ASN A 11 34.18 -70.89 0.69
C ASN A 11 34.47 -72.09 -0.21
N VAL A 12 35.70 -72.59 -0.13
CA VAL A 12 36.13 -73.81 -0.85
C VAL A 12 36.25 -74.95 0.15
N CYS A 13 35.70 -76.12 -0.20
CA CYS A 13 35.80 -77.32 0.63
C CYS A 13 37.28 -77.65 0.87
N PRO A 14 37.72 -77.78 2.14
CA PRO A 14 39.08 -78.19 2.44
C PRO A 14 39.40 -79.55 1.83
N ASP A 15 40.65 -79.73 1.41
CA ASP A 15 41.12 -81.03 0.93
C ASP A 15 41.32 -81.99 2.11
N TYR A 16 40.27 -82.70 2.48
CA TYR A 16 40.28 -83.69 3.56
C TYR A 16 41.11 -84.94 3.25
N ALA A 17 41.59 -85.13 2.01
CA ALA A 17 42.56 -86.17 1.67
C ALA A 17 44.00 -85.78 2.04
N SER A 18 44.25 -84.49 2.30
CA SER A 18 45.57 -83.99 2.71
C SER A 18 46.07 -84.66 4.00
N PRO A 19 47.40 -84.87 4.15
CA PRO A 19 48.01 -85.40 5.37
C PRO A 19 47.67 -84.61 6.64
N HIS A 20 47.35 -83.32 6.51
CA HIS A 20 46.94 -82.47 7.63
C HIS A 20 45.70 -82.96 8.38
N TYR A 21 44.81 -83.70 7.71
CA TYR A 21 43.58 -84.24 8.31
C TYR A 21 43.67 -85.72 8.71
N ALA A 22 44.84 -86.37 8.58
CA ALA A 22 45.01 -87.81 8.82
C ALA A 22 44.57 -88.24 10.23
N ASN A 23 44.90 -87.45 11.26
CA ASN A 23 44.50 -87.73 12.64
C ASN A 23 42.97 -87.65 12.83
N ALA A 24 42.29 -86.74 12.15
CA ALA A 24 40.84 -86.59 12.21
C ALA A 24 40.12 -87.74 11.48
N ARG A 25 40.68 -88.21 10.37
CA ARG A 25 40.17 -89.40 9.66
C ARG A 25 40.33 -90.67 10.48
N ALA A 26 41.48 -90.87 11.12
CA ALA A 26 41.77 -92.06 11.93
C ALA A 26 40.80 -92.25 13.11
N GLN A 27 40.21 -91.16 13.63
CA GLN A 27 39.20 -91.22 14.69
C GLN A 27 37.80 -91.61 14.19
N LEU A 28 37.54 -91.51 12.88
CA LEU A 28 36.27 -91.84 12.24
C LEU A 28 36.27 -93.25 11.61
N VAL A 29 37.44 -93.87 11.46
CA VAL A 29 37.61 -95.24 10.95
C VAL A 29 37.26 -96.25 12.05
N ASN A 30 36.37 -97.18 11.73
CA ASN A 30 35.99 -98.31 12.59
C ASN A 30 35.64 -99.52 11.72
N ASP A 31 35.26 -100.65 12.32
CA ASP A 31 34.96 -101.90 11.61
C ASP A 31 33.89 -101.78 10.50
N ASN A 32 33.13 -100.68 10.46
CA ASN A 32 32.08 -100.41 9.48
C ASN A 32 32.31 -99.15 8.60
N VAL A 33 33.42 -98.43 8.75
CA VAL A 33 33.70 -97.18 8.01
C VAL A 33 35.15 -97.15 7.51
N THR A 34 35.32 -97.15 6.18
CA THR A 34 36.65 -97.10 5.53
C THR A 34 37.25 -95.68 5.50
N GLU A 35 38.55 -95.56 5.22
CA GLU A 35 39.21 -94.25 5.13
C GLU A 35 38.60 -93.38 4.01
N GLU A 36 38.27 -93.94 2.84
CA GLU A 36 37.58 -93.19 1.79
C GLU A 36 36.18 -92.73 2.22
N GLN A 37 35.47 -93.56 2.98
CA GLN A 37 34.15 -93.21 3.52
C GLN A 37 34.26 -92.10 4.58
N SER A 38 35.35 -92.05 5.36
CA SER A 38 35.61 -90.95 6.30
C SER A 38 35.83 -89.60 5.59
N ILE A 39 36.53 -89.59 4.45
CA ILE A 39 36.74 -88.39 3.62
C ILE A 39 35.42 -87.89 3.04
N GLN A 40 34.58 -88.81 2.55
CA GLN A 40 33.26 -88.45 2.04
C GLN A 40 32.33 -87.96 3.13
N LEU A 41 32.37 -88.56 4.32
CA LEU A 41 31.59 -88.09 5.47
C LEU A 41 31.97 -86.66 5.87
N LEU A 42 33.27 -86.34 5.94
CA LEU A 42 33.77 -84.99 6.22
C LEU A 42 33.34 -83.96 5.16
N ARG A 43 33.37 -84.34 3.87
CA ARG A 43 32.86 -83.50 2.77
C ARG A 43 31.35 -83.26 2.88
N THR A 44 30.57 -84.28 3.21
CA THR A 44 29.12 -84.17 3.37
C THR A 44 28.75 -83.27 4.55
N ILE A 45 29.45 -83.43 5.69
CA ILE A 45 29.26 -82.57 6.87
C ILE A 45 29.62 -81.11 6.54
N TRP A 46 30.74 -80.88 5.86
CA TRP A 46 31.15 -79.53 5.45
C TRP A 46 30.15 -78.91 4.48
N ARG A 47 29.67 -79.65 3.46
CA ARG A 47 28.66 -79.16 2.53
C ARG A 47 27.36 -78.79 3.24
N ALA A 48 26.84 -79.67 4.10
CA ALA A 48 25.62 -79.40 4.85
C ALA A 48 25.76 -78.15 5.74
N ALA A 49 26.93 -77.93 6.35
CA ALA A 49 27.21 -76.73 7.13
C ALA A 49 27.33 -75.48 6.24
N ASN A 50 28.03 -75.57 5.11
CA ASN A 50 28.19 -74.46 4.18
C ASN A 50 26.88 -74.08 3.48
N ASP A 51 26.05 -75.05 3.12
CA ASP A 51 24.72 -74.84 2.53
C ASP A 51 23.80 -74.13 3.54
N ALA A 52 23.80 -74.54 4.81
CA ALA A 52 23.07 -73.86 5.87
C ALA A 52 23.56 -72.41 6.10
N ASP A 53 24.86 -72.17 5.95
CA ASP A 53 25.44 -70.83 6.00
C ASP A 53 25.06 -69.99 4.77
N ILE A 54 25.03 -70.57 3.57
CA ILE A 54 24.54 -69.92 2.35
C ILE A 54 23.08 -69.48 2.52
N ASP A 55 22.19 -70.36 2.98
CA ASP A 55 20.77 -70.05 3.21
C ASP A 55 20.61 -68.87 4.20
N LEU A 56 21.39 -68.89 5.29
CA LEU A 56 21.37 -67.82 6.30
C LEU A 56 21.94 -66.50 5.75
N TRP A 57 22.94 -66.56 4.88
CA TRP A 57 23.52 -65.39 4.21
C TRP A 57 22.55 -64.77 3.20
N GLU A 58 21.91 -65.59 2.37
CA GLU A 58 20.89 -65.15 1.41
C GLU A 58 19.73 -64.47 2.13
N GLY A 59 19.25 -65.05 3.24
CA GLY A 59 18.24 -64.41 4.09
C GLY A 59 18.68 -63.04 4.64
N GLN A 60 19.95 -62.88 5.03
CA GLN A 60 20.47 -61.58 5.47
C GLN A 60 20.56 -60.55 4.34
N VAL A 61 20.92 -60.98 3.13
CA VAL A 61 20.99 -60.11 1.96
C VAL A 61 19.60 -59.61 1.60
N GLU A 62 18.59 -60.47 1.63
CA GLU A 62 17.22 -60.10 1.34
C GLU A 62 16.66 -59.11 2.37
N VAL A 63 16.84 -59.37 3.67
CA VAL A 63 16.42 -58.43 4.73
C VAL A 63 17.09 -57.06 4.57
N LYS A 64 18.38 -57.00 4.22
CA LYS A 64 19.07 -55.72 3.96
C LYS A 64 18.53 -55.02 2.71
N ARG A 65 18.15 -55.78 1.67
CA ARG A 65 17.54 -55.24 0.45
C ARG A 65 16.19 -54.61 0.78
N GLU A 66 15.32 -55.33 1.48
CA GLU A 66 14.01 -54.85 1.93
C GLU A 66 14.15 -53.61 2.82
N GLN A 67 15.08 -53.61 3.77
CA GLN A 67 15.35 -52.44 4.62
C GLN A 67 15.78 -51.22 3.80
N ARG A 68 16.63 -51.41 2.79
CA ARG A 68 17.09 -50.33 1.92
C ARG A 68 15.97 -49.80 1.03
N GLU A 69 15.10 -50.67 0.53
CA GLU A 69 13.94 -50.29 -0.28
C GLU A 69 12.90 -49.56 0.57
N ASN A 70 12.60 -50.07 1.76
CA ASN A 70 11.68 -49.42 2.69
C ASN A 70 12.20 -48.05 3.13
N LEU A 71 13.51 -47.91 3.37
CA LEU A 71 14.12 -46.62 3.68
C LEU A 71 13.99 -45.62 2.51
N ARG A 72 14.17 -46.08 1.26
CA ARG A 72 13.95 -45.24 0.07
C ARG A 72 12.50 -44.79 -0.06
N ARG A 73 11.56 -45.71 0.14
CA ARG A 73 10.12 -45.38 0.11
C ARG A 73 9.75 -44.33 1.16
N ILE A 74 10.23 -44.49 2.40
CA ILE A 74 10.02 -43.50 3.47
C ILE A 74 10.64 -42.14 3.10
N GLN A 75 11.83 -42.13 2.48
CA GLN A 75 12.47 -40.90 2.03
C GLN A 75 11.69 -40.21 0.90
N GLU A 76 11.19 -40.96 -0.08
CA GLU A 76 10.37 -40.44 -1.17
C GLU A 76 9.05 -39.89 -0.65
N GLU A 77 8.33 -40.63 0.21
CA GLU A 77 7.09 -40.17 0.84
C GLU A 77 7.30 -38.88 1.66
N GLU A 78 8.41 -38.76 2.38
CA GLU A 78 8.71 -37.53 3.13
C GLU A 78 9.07 -36.35 2.22
N GLN A 79 9.77 -36.58 1.11
CA GLN A 79 10.04 -35.54 0.10
C GLN A 79 8.74 -35.03 -0.53
N ASP A 80 7.82 -35.93 -0.88
CA ASP A 80 6.51 -35.58 -1.44
C ASP A 80 5.68 -34.78 -0.43
N ARG A 81 5.73 -35.14 0.87
CA ARG A 81 5.07 -34.37 1.93
C ARG A 81 5.64 -32.96 2.08
N ILE A 82 6.97 -32.81 2.08
CA ILE A 82 7.64 -31.50 2.15
C ILE A 82 7.28 -30.65 0.94
N GLU A 83 7.27 -31.23 -0.27
CA GLU A 83 6.91 -30.51 -1.48
C GLU A 83 5.44 -30.06 -1.47
N GLN A 84 4.53 -30.93 -1.04
CA GLN A 84 3.11 -30.58 -0.91
C GLN A 84 2.90 -29.46 0.13
N GLU A 85 3.56 -29.55 1.28
CA GLU A 85 3.50 -28.50 2.30
C GLU A 85 4.02 -27.16 1.77
N ARG A 86 5.09 -27.17 0.97
CA ARG A 86 5.62 -25.98 0.31
C ARG A 86 4.64 -25.37 -0.70
N ILE A 87 3.95 -26.20 -1.49
CA ILE A 87 2.92 -25.77 -2.43
C ILE A 87 1.75 -25.13 -1.68
N ASP A 88 1.28 -25.77 -0.61
CA ASP A 88 0.17 -25.30 0.20
C ASP A 88 0.54 -23.98 0.91
N GLU A 89 1.78 -23.87 1.42
CA GLU A 89 2.32 -22.64 2.00
C GLU A 89 2.36 -21.52 0.95
N GLU A 90 2.88 -21.77 -0.26
CA GLU A 90 2.90 -20.77 -1.33
C GLU A 90 1.48 -20.34 -1.75
N GLU A 91 0.53 -21.28 -1.86
CA GLU A 91 -0.86 -20.97 -2.20
C GLU A 91 -1.53 -20.14 -1.10
N SER A 92 -1.28 -20.48 0.17
CA SER A 92 -1.77 -19.71 1.32
C SER A 92 -1.20 -18.29 1.33
N ALA A 93 0.10 -18.13 1.05
CA ALA A 93 0.77 -16.84 0.94
C ALA A 93 0.19 -16.00 -0.21
N ARG A 94 -0.06 -16.60 -1.38
CA ARG A 94 -0.72 -15.92 -2.53
C ARG A 94 -2.14 -15.48 -2.18
N LYS A 95 -2.91 -16.32 -1.48
CA LYS A 95 -4.26 -15.97 -1.01
C LYS A 95 -4.21 -14.82 -0.01
N GLU A 96 -3.23 -14.79 0.89
CA GLU A 96 -3.06 -13.72 1.87
C GLU A 96 -2.62 -12.41 1.20
N GLU A 97 -1.72 -12.46 0.23
CA GLU A 97 -1.34 -11.31 -0.62
C GLU A 97 -2.55 -10.72 -1.35
N LYS A 98 -3.39 -11.57 -1.96
CA LYS A 98 -4.65 -11.14 -2.59
C LYS A 98 -5.61 -10.48 -1.59
N LYS A 99 -5.69 -10.98 -0.36
CA LYS A 99 -6.52 -10.40 0.71
C LYS A 99 -5.99 -9.06 1.21
N LYS A 100 -4.66 -8.91 1.36
CA LYS A 100 -4.01 -7.66 1.78
C LYS A 100 -4.13 -6.58 0.71
N HIS A 101 -3.97 -6.95 -0.55
CA HIS A 101 -3.91 -6.03 -1.68
C HIS A 101 -5.13 -6.17 -2.61
N LYS A 102 -6.35 -6.22 -2.07
CA LYS A 102 -7.58 -6.47 -2.86
C LYS A 102 -7.67 -5.64 -4.13
N HIS A 103 -7.42 -4.33 -4.04
CA HIS A 103 -7.49 -3.40 -5.17
C HIS A 103 -6.54 -3.77 -6.33
N LYS A 104 -5.38 -4.37 -6.06
CA LYS A 104 -4.40 -4.82 -7.08
C LYS A 104 -4.88 -6.04 -7.87
N PHE A 105 -5.74 -6.85 -7.27
CA PHE A 105 -6.21 -8.12 -7.82
C PHE A 105 -7.71 -8.12 -8.15
N MET A 106 -8.39 -6.98 -8.07
CA MET A 106 -9.78 -6.89 -8.50
C MET A 106 -9.86 -7.11 -10.01
N PRO A 107 -10.74 -7.99 -10.50
CA PRO A 107 -10.99 -8.15 -11.93
C PRO A 107 -11.45 -6.81 -12.54
N ILE A 108 -10.89 -6.47 -13.69
CA ILE A 108 -11.32 -5.31 -14.48
C ILE A 108 -12.47 -5.77 -15.37
N PRO A 109 -13.68 -5.21 -15.27
CA PRO A 109 -14.78 -5.56 -16.16
C PRO A 109 -14.45 -5.19 -17.62
N GLU A 110 -14.58 -6.14 -18.55
CA GLU A 110 -14.27 -5.92 -19.98
C GLU A 110 -15.20 -4.88 -20.63
N ASP A 111 -16.45 -4.80 -20.17
CA ASP A 111 -17.47 -3.90 -20.72
C ASP A 111 -17.47 -2.49 -20.09
N THR A 112 -16.58 -2.22 -19.13
CA THR A 112 -16.50 -0.91 -18.46
C THR A 112 -15.25 -0.16 -18.91
N GLY A 113 -15.45 0.81 -19.81
CA GLY A 113 -14.39 1.71 -20.26
C GLY A 113 -13.97 2.73 -19.20
N VAL A 114 -12.97 3.54 -19.53
CA VAL A 114 -12.63 4.74 -18.74
C VAL A 114 -13.89 5.62 -18.66
N PRO A 115 -14.30 6.07 -17.45
CA PRO A 115 -15.43 6.97 -17.33
C PRO A 115 -15.29 8.22 -18.19
N ASP A 116 -16.40 8.69 -18.77
CA ASP A 116 -16.43 9.92 -19.60
C ASP A 116 -15.98 11.16 -18.80
N GLU A 117 -16.18 11.15 -17.48
CA GLU A 117 -15.76 12.22 -16.57
C GLU A 117 -14.78 11.71 -15.51
N PRO A 118 -13.67 12.42 -15.24
CA PRO A 118 -12.75 12.05 -14.19
C PRO A 118 -13.41 12.19 -12.81
N SER A 119 -13.31 11.15 -11.98
CA SER A 119 -13.76 11.20 -10.59
C SER A 119 -12.95 12.24 -9.82
N ILE A 120 -13.64 13.24 -9.27
CA ILE A 120 -13.03 14.20 -8.36
C ILE A 120 -12.87 13.49 -7.02
N ILE A 121 -11.63 13.27 -6.57
CA ILE A 121 -11.35 12.62 -5.28
C ILE A 121 -10.92 13.69 -4.28
N PRO A 122 -11.80 14.14 -3.37
CA PRO A 122 -11.42 15.08 -2.33
C PRO A 122 -10.41 14.46 -1.38
N SER A 123 -9.62 15.29 -0.70
CA SER A 123 -8.71 14.80 0.35
C SER A 123 -9.48 14.08 1.47
N SER A 124 -8.86 13.10 2.13
CA SER A 124 -9.48 12.40 3.28
C SER A 124 -9.88 13.35 4.42
N TYR A 125 -9.18 14.47 4.57
CA TYR A 125 -9.55 15.53 5.52
C TYR A 125 -10.85 16.23 5.10
N ALA A 126 -10.99 16.57 3.81
CA ALA A 126 -12.20 17.17 3.26
C ALA A 126 -13.41 16.25 3.44
N ILE A 127 -13.27 14.96 3.08
CA ILE A 127 -14.34 13.95 3.26
C ILE A 127 -14.80 13.91 4.73
N ARG A 128 -13.87 13.75 5.68
CA ARG A 128 -14.20 13.72 7.13
C ARG A 128 -14.89 14.99 7.64
N LYS A 129 -14.62 16.14 7.03
CA LYS A 129 -15.27 17.42 7.37
C LYS A 129 -16.69 17.49 6.79
N LEU A 130 -16.86 17.03 5.55
CA LEU A 130 -18.16 16.95 4.89
C LEU A 130 -19.08 15.95 5.61
N ASP A 131 -18.58 14.77 6.00
CA ASP A 131 -19.36 13.78 6.79
C ASP A 131 -19.92 14.37 8.09
N LYS A 132 -19.20 15.33 8.68
CA LYS A 132 -19.61 16.01 9.93
C LYS A 132 -20.48 17.25 9.68
N GLY A 133 -20.74 17.62 8.43
CA GLY A 133 -21.44 18.86 8.09
C GLY A 133 -20.67 20.13 8.47
N GLU A 134 -19.35 20.04 8.63
CA GLU A 134 -18.51 21.17 9.07
C GLU A 134 -18.16 22.10 7.89
N TYR A 135 -17.86 23.35 8.21
CA TYR A 135 -17.38 24.31 7.21
C TYR A 135 -16.02 23.86 6.65
N LEU A 136 -15.88 24.00 5.33
CA LEU A 136 -14.68 23.68 4.58
C LEU A 136 -14.48 24.68 3.44
N GLU A 137 -13.27 25.23 3.36
CA GLU A 137 -12.85 26.16 2.30
C GLU A 137 -12.92 25.46 0.92
N LEU A 138 -13.33 26.20 -0.12
CA LEU A 138 -13.43 25.71 -1.50
C LEU A 138 -12.07 25.37 -2.11
N TRP A 139 -10.98 25.89 -1.55
CA TRP A 139 -9.62 25.60 -2.00
C TRP A 139 -9.31 24.09 -2.04
N TYR A 140 -9.94 23.28 -1.17
CA TYR A 140 -9.80 21.81 -1.22
C TYR A 140 -10.34 21.18 -2.52
N PHE A 141 -11.03 21.95 -3.36
CA PHE A 141 -11.63 21.54 -4.63
C PHE A 141 -11.07 22.33 -5.83
N THR A 142 -10.16 23.28 -5.60
CA THR A 142 -9.40 23.98 -6.63
C THR A 142 -8.15 23.15 -6.94
N ASN A 143 -7.95 22.70 -8.19
CA ASN A 143 -6.77 21.90 -8.58
C ASN A 143 -5.47 22.73 -8.45
N ASP A 144 -4.94 22.96 -7.25
CA ASP A 144 -3.81 23.87 -7.08
C ASP A 144 -2.44 23.30 -7.52
N ASP A 145 -2.44 22.63 -8.68
CA ASP A 145 -1.31 22.59 -9.61
C ASP A 145 -1.72 22.45 -11.10
N GLY A 146 -3.02 22.48 -11.44
CA GLY A 146 -3.48 22.18 -12.81
C GLY A 146 -3.20 20.74 -13.24
N SER A 147 -2.88 19.84 -12.32
CA SER A 147 -2.63 18.44 -12.58
C SER A 147 -3.88 17.62 -12.27
N THR A 148 -4.21 16.74 -13.20
CA THR A 148 -4.99 15.53 -12.94
C THR A 148 -4.19 14.49 -12.13
N ALA A 149 -3.05 14.86 -11.51
CA ALA A 149 -2.26 13.97 -10.69
C ALA A 149 -2.67 14.03 -9.21
N TRP A 150 -2.80 12.82 -8.68
CA TRP A 150 -3.00 12.47 -7.29
C TRP A 150 -2.12 13.30 -6.34
N VAL A 151 -2.72 14.29 -5.67
CA VAL A 151 -2.09 14.96 -4.53
C VAL A 151 -1.93 13.91 -3.42
N SER A 152 -0.69 13.63 -3.01
CA SER A 152 -0.44 12.70 -1.91
C SER A 152 -1.15 13.17 -0.64
N ALA A 153 -1.65 12.23 0.18
CA ALA A 153 -2.28 12.53 1.47
C ALA A 153 -1.37 13.35 2.42
N ALA A 154 -0.06 13.42 2.16
CA ALA A 154 0.88 14.24 2.91
C ALA A 154 0.84 15.73 2.51
N ALA A 155 0.63 16.06 1.24
CA ALA A 155 0.58 17.46 0.77
C ALA A 155 -0.69 18.18 1.25
N ALA A 156 -1.80 17.45 1.42
CA ALA A 156 -3.04 17.99 1.99
C ALA A 156 -2.94 18.39 3.48
N ARG A 157 -1.84 18.05 4.17
CA ARG A 157 -1.64 18.35 5.61
C ARG A 157 -1.00 19.71 5.89
N ASN A 158 -0.51 20.43 4.87
CA ASN A 158 0.12 21.73 5.09
C ASN A 158 -0.94 22.83 5.10
N ALA A 159 -1.40 23.22 6.29
CA ALA A 159 -2.34 24.33 6.48
C ALA A 159 -1.82 25.69 5.97
N SER A 160 -0.51 25.80 5.68
CA SER A 160 0.11 27.03 5.16
C SER A 160 -0.21 27.34 3.70
N SER A 161 -0.82 26.42 2.94
CA SER A 161 -1.20 26.62 1.54
C SER A 161 -2.69 26.79 1.30
N VAL A 162 -3.53 26.66 2.34
CA VAL A 162 -4.99 26.76 2.16
C VAL A 162 -5.36 28.23 1.91
N VAL A 163 -5.97 28.50 0.76
CA VAL A 163 -6.47 29.82 0.41
C VAL A 163 -7.90 29.97 0.94
N ASP A 164 -8.17 31.07 1.66
CA ASP A 164 -9.52 31.39 2.09
C ASP A 164 -10.45 31.60 0.88
N ASP A 165 -11.70 31.18 1.00
CA ASP A 165 -12.80 31.34 0.06
C ASP A 165 -12.89 32.75 -0.57
N GLU A 166 -12.64 33.79 0.21
CA GLU A 166 -12.71 35.18 -0.25
C GLU A 166 -11.53 35.56 -1.15
N ASN A 167 -10.42 34.83 -1.07
CA ASN A 167 -9.15 35.09 -1.74
C ASN A 167 -8.90 34.22 -2.96
N LEU A 168 -9.81 33.30 -3.28
CA LEU A 168 -9.81 32.57 -4.55
C LEU A 168 -9.94 33.50 -5.75
N SER A 169 -9.39 33.11 -6.88
CA SER A 169 -9.79 33.67 -8.17
C SER A 169 -11.21 33.22 -8.53
N PHE A 170 -11.88 33.97 -9.40
CA PHE A 170 -13.24 33.60 -9.79
C PHE A 170 -13.25 32.30 -10.60
N GLU A 171 -12.20 32.04 -11.39
CA GLU A 171 -12.00 30.80 -12.14
C GLU A 171 -11.83 29.59 -11.21
N GLU A 172 -10.99 29.70 -10.18
CA GLU A 172 -10.85 28.67 -9.14
C GLU A 172 -12.18 28.42 -8.44
N PHE A 173 -12.90 29.49 -8.07
CA PHE A 173 -14.23 29.39 -7.50
C PHE A 173 -15.20 28.63 -8.42
N CYS A 174 -15.24 28.94 -9.72
CA CYS A 174 -16.06 28.24 -10.70
C CYS A 174 -15.70 26.76 -10.84
N ILE A 175 -14.41 26.39 -10.72
CA ILE A 175 -13.94 25.00 -10.75
C ILE A 175 -14.35 24.27 -9.46
N ALA A 176 -14.17 24.91 -8.30
CA ALA A 176 -14.41 24.32 -7.00
C ALA A 176 -15.89 24.06 -6.71
N CYS A 177 -16.79 24.96 -7.15
CA CYS A 177 -18.24 24.84 -6.89
C CYS A 177 -18.84 23.49 -7.30
N PRO A 178 -18.80 23.05 -8.59
CA PRO A 178 -19.43 21.79 -9.00
C PRO A 178 -18.79 20.58 -8.32
N ARG A 179 -17.50 20.66 -8.01
CA ARG A 179 -16.75 19.61 -7.32
C ARG A 179 -17.17 19.46 -5.86
N PHE A 180 -17.35 20.58 -5.18
CA PHE A 180 -17.91 20.58 -3.84
C PHE A 180 -19.32 19.99 -3.85
N ILE A 181 -20.15 20.35 -4.83
CA ILE A 181 -21.52 19.81 -4.96
C ILE A 181 -21.49 18.28 -5.10
N ALA A 182 -20.68 17.74 -6.01
CA ALA A 182 -20.54 16.29 -6.15
C ALA A 182 -20.05 15.64 -4.84
N ALA A 183 -19.08 16.25 -4.16
CA ALA A 183 -18.55 15.71 -2.91
C ALA A 183 -19.55 15.72 -1.75
N ILE A 184 -20.46 16.71 -1.66
CA ILE A 184 -21.52 16.69 -0.63
C ILE A 184 -22.66 15.73 -0.98
N GLU A 185 -22.90 15.47 -2.27
CA GLU A 185 -23.83 14.42 -2.72
C GLU A 185 -23.29 13.04 -2.33
N GLU A 186 -22.00 12.77 -2.55
CA GLU A 186 -21.34 11.53 -2.11
C GLU A 186 -21.27 11.37 -0.58
N ALA A 187 -21.26 12.48 0.17
CA ALA A 187 -21.30 12.49 1.63
C ALA A 187 -22.74 12.43 2.19
N ASP A 188 -23.72 12.05 1.36
CA ASP A 188 -25.14 11.88 1.73
C ASP A 188 -25.77 13.13 2.39
N TRP A 189 -25.37 14.34 1.96
CA TRP A 189 -26.02 15.54 2.44
C TRP A 189 -27.49 15.58 1.98
N PRO A 190 -28.41 16.09 2.83
CA PRO A 190 -29.81 16.28 2.45
C PRO A 190 -29.96 17.06 1.12
N GLN A 191 -30.77 16.54 0.19
CA GLN A 191 -30.88 17.08 -1.17
C GLN A 191 -31.32 18.55 -1.22
N ASP A 192 -32.09 19.01 -0.25
CA ASP A 192 -32.47 20.42 -0.10
C ASP A 192 -31.25 21.32 0.15
N ARG A 193 -30.28 20.86 0.95
CA ARG A 193 -29.01 21.57 1.20
C ARG A 193 -28.10 21.57 -0.01
N VAL A 194 -28.00 20.42 -0.70
CA VAL A 194 -27.25 20.29 -1.96
C VAL A 194 -27.79 21.29 -2.99
N ARG A 195 -29.11 21.27 -3.23
CA ARG A 195 -29.77 22.21 -4.16
C ARG A 195 -29.58 23.65 -3.74
N MET A 196 -29.75 23.97 -2.46
CA MET A 196 -29.55 25.32 -1.93
C MET A 196 -28.14 25.84 -2.26
N MET A 197 -27.10 25.05 -1.99
CA MET A 197 -25.71 25.44 -2.24
C MET A 197 -25.43 25.58 -3.74
N ALA A 198 -25.95 24.67 -4.56
CA ALA A 198 -25.83 24.74 -6.02
C ALA A 198 -26.47 26.01 -6.59
N PHE A 199 -27.69 26.36 -6.15
CA PHE A 199 -28.34 27.59 -6.59
C PHE A 199 -27.66 28.85 -6.04
N PHE A 200 -27.15 28.81 -4.81
CA PHE A 200 -26.37 29.92 -4.24
C PHE A 200 -25.18 30.27 -5.13
N TRP A 201 -24.32 29.29 -5.43
CA TRP A 201 -23.16 29.54 -6.27
C TRP A 201 -23.52 29.85 -7.71
N LYS A 202 -24.52 29.19 -8.30
CA LYS A 202 -25.05 29.55 -9.62
C LYS A 202 -25.42 31.03 -9.66
N ASN A 203 -26.19 31.52 -8.68
CA ASN A 203 -26.66 32.90 -8.63
C ASN A 203 -25.50 33.91 -8.46
N ILE A 204 -24.42 33.52 -7.79
CA ILE A 204 -23.19 34.31 -7.71
C ILE A 204 -22.44 34.34 -9.05
N GLN A 205 -22.32 33.18 -9.72
CA GLN A 205 -21.59 33.06 -10.99
C GLN A 205 -22.26 33.85 -12.13
N ILE A 206 -23.58 34.01 -12.10
CA ILE A 206 -24.35 34.76 -13.10
C ILE A 206 -24.73 36.19 -12.64
N HIS A 207 -24.27 36.62 -11.46
CA HIS A 207 -24.62 37.94 -10.93
C HIS A 207 -24.05 39.07 -11.80
N PRO A 208 -24.74 40.21 -12.00
CA PRO A 208 -24.24 41.32 -12.81
C PRO A 208 -22.83 41.82 -12.43
N TYR A 209 -22.47 41.72 -11.14
CA TYR A 209 -21.13 42.07 -10.64
C TYR A 209 -20.01 41.21 -11.26
N ARG A 210 -20.31 40.01 -11.77
CA ARG A 210 -19.33 39.19 -12.49
C ARG A 210 -18.83 39.87 -13.75
N SER A 211 -19.74 40.46 -14.52
CA SER A 211 -19.44 41.08 -15.82
C SER A 211 -19.09 42.57 -15.71
N MET A 212 -19.11 43.14 -14.49
CA MET A 212 -18.70 44.52 -14.29
C MET A 212 -17.20 44.68 -14.52
N ARG A 213 -16.82 45.81 -15.15
CA ARG A 213 -15.42 46.18 -15.41
C ARG A 213 -14.60 46.43 -14.13
N ASP A 214 -15.28 46.72 -13.03
CA ASP A 214 -14.67 46.95 -11.72
C ASP A 214 -14.29 45.61 -11.05
N PRO A 215 -12.99 45.29 -10.88
CA PRO A 215 -12.57 44.04 -10.25
C PRO A 215 -13.02 43.92 -8.80
N LEU A 216 -13.33 45.04 -8.13
CA LEU A 216 -13.85 45.03 -6.76
C LEU A 216 -15.29 44.50 -6.68
N ALA A 217 -16.06 44.60 -7.77
CA ALA A 217 -17.40 44.02 -7.85
C ALA A 217 -17.31 42.48 -7.82
N GLN A 218 -16.36 41.90 -8.57
CA GLN A 218 -16.09 40.45 -8.53
C GLN A 218 -15.54 40.02 -7.17
N LYS A 219 -14.61 40.79 -6.59
CA LYS A 219 -14.10 40.51 -5.23
C LYS A 219 -15.22 40.56 -4.19
N ALA A 220 -16.16 41.49 -4.30
CA ALA A 220 -17.29 41.58 -3.38
C ALA A 220 -18.18 40.34 -3.42
N LEU A 221 -18.37 39.72 -4.59
CA LEU A 221 -19.08 38.44 -4.71
C LEU A 221 -18.37 37.32 -3.94
N LEU A 222 -17.04 37.23 -4.04
CA LEU A 222 -16.26 36.20 -3.35
C LEU A 222 -16.17 36.43 -1.83
N VAL A 223 -16.09 37.70 -1.40
CA VAL A 223 -16.17 38.03 0.04
C VAL A 223 -17.56 37.70 0.58
N TYR A 224 -18.61 38.10 -0.13
CA TYR A 224 -19.99 37.78 0.25
C TYR A 224 -20.20 36.28 0.35
N GLN A 225 -19.74 35.49 -0.63
CA GLN A 225 -19.94 34.04 -0.61
C GLN A 225 -19.23 33.38 0.57
N ALA A 226 -17.98 33.77 0.84
CA ALA A 226 -17.18 33.25 1.94
C ALA A 226 -17.86 33.52 3.29
N GLU A 227 -18.28 34.76 3.52
CA GLU A 227 -18.91 35.18 4.77
C GLU A 227 -20.26 34.48 4.98
N GLN A 228 -21.11 34.43 3.95
CA GLN A 228 -22.43 33.82 4.08
C GLN A 228 -22.34 32.32 4.32
N ARG A 229 -21.38 31.60 3.70
CA ARG A 229 -21.14 30.18 4.01
C ARG A 229 -20.67 29.98 5.45
N LYS A 230 -19.67 30.75 5.89
CA LYS A 230 -19.16 30.68 7.28
C LYS A 230 -20.28 30.92 8.29
N HIS A 231 -21.08 31.97 8.09
CA HIS A 231 -22.24 32.26 8.94
C HIS A 231 -23.30 31.16 8.91
N TRP A 232 -23.61 30.63 7.73
CA TRP A 232 -24.60 29.56 7.60
C TRP A 232 -24.22 28.32 8.40
N HIS A 233 -22.96 27.87 8.35
CA HIS A 233 -22.52 26.70 9.13
C HIS A 233 -22.53 26.94 10.64
N VAL A 234 -22.34 28.18 11.09
CA VAL A 234 -22.48 28.56 12.51
C VAL A 234 -23.95 28.54 12.92
N VAL A 235 -24.82 29.18 12.13
CA VAL A 235 -26.25 29.31 12.43
C VAL A 235 -26.99 27.98 12.29
N ALA A 236 -26.58 27.11 11.37
CA ALA A 236 -27.15 25.77 11.19
C ALA A 236 -27.02 24.88 12.44
N LYS A 237 -26.02 25.15 13.30
CA LYS A 237 -25.83 24.47 14.59
C LYS A 237 -26.64 25.09 15.74
N SER A 238 -27.24 26.25 15.51
CA SER A 238 -28.00 26.99 16.52
C SER A 238 -29.48 26.57 16.53
N ALA A 239 -30.18 26.91 17.61
CA ALA A 239 -31.61 26.64 17.76
C ALA A 239 -32.49 27.37 16.72
N ALA A 240 -31.99 28.44 16.09
CA ALA A 240 -32.71 29.17 15.05
C ALA A 240 -32.79 28.41 13.72
N GLY A 241 -31.90 27.43 13.50
CA GLY A 241 -31.83 26.64 12.28
C GLY A 241 -31.23 27.41 11.08
N PRO A 242 -30.90 26.68 9.99
CA PRO A 242 -30.30 27.27 8.80
C PRO A 242 -31.30 28.10 7.98
N TYR A 243 -30.79 29.09 7.25
CA TYR A 243 -31.56 29.87 6.26
C TYR A 243 -31.15 29.52 4.83
N ASN A 244 -31.97 29.90 3.85
CA ASN A 244 -31.72 29.58 2.45
C ASN A 244 -30.68 30.54 1.83
N LEU A 245 -29.50 30.02 1.49
CA LEU A 245 -28.44 30.80 0.85
C LEU A 245 -28.73 31.16 -0.61
N SER A 246 -29.59 30.41 -1.30
CA SER A 246 -29.78 30.58 -2.75
C SER A 246 -30.30 31.95 -3.16
N THR A 247 -30.96 32.65 -2.23
CA THR A 247 -31.44 34.02 -2.45
C THR A 247 -30.37 35.01 -2.02
N ILE A 248 -29.73 35.67 -3.00
CA ILE A 248 -28.71 36.69 -2.73
C ILE A 248 -29.36 37.89 -2.05
N ASN A 249 -28.87 38.23 -0.86
CA ASN A 249 -29.32 39.40 -0.13
C ASN A 249 -28.60 40.64 -0.68
N GLN A 250 -29.26 41.36 -1.58
CA GLN A 250 -28.69 42.51 -2.27
C GLN A 250 -28.18 43.59 -1.31
N LYS A 251 -28.91 43.84 -0.22
CA LYS A 251 -28.52 44.84 0.79
C LYS A 251 -27.19 44.47 1.45
N VAL A 252 -27.00 43.21 1.79
CA VAL A 252 -25.74 42.73 2.39
C VAL A 252 -24.62 42.71 1.34
N LEU A 253 -24.90 42.29 0.11
CA LEU A 253 -23.92 42.30 -0.98
C LEU A 253 -23.42 43.72 -1.30
N ASP A 254 -24.31 44.70 -1.36
CA ASP A 254 -23.95 46.10 -1.61
C ASP A 254 -23.13 46.69 -0.47
N ALA A 255 -23.49 46.40 0.78
CA ALA A 255 -22.68 46.77 1.94
C ALA A 255 -21.30 46.11 1.93
N THR A 256 -21.22 44.83 1.52
CA THR A 256 -19.94 44.13 1.34
C THR A 256 -19.12 44.77 0.23
N ARG A 257 -19.72 45.15 -0.89
CA ARG A 257 -19.02 45.85 -1.97
C ARG A 257 -18.47 47.20 -1.52
N GLU A 258 -19.26 47.99 -0.80
CA GLU A 258 -18.82 49.27 -0.24
C GLU A 258 -17.65 49.07 0.73
N ARG A 259 -17.73 48.06 1.61
CA ARG A 259 -16.63 47.71 2.53
C ARG A 259 -15.36 47.30 1.76
N VAL A 260 -15.49 46.44 0.76
CA VAL A 260 -14.34 46.02 -0.09
C VAL A 260 -13.72 47.23 -0.78
N TYR A 261 -14.54 48.15 -1.29
CA TYR A 261 -14.06 49.40 -1.89
C TYR A 261 -13.26 50.26 -0.92
N TRP A 262 -13.80 50.53 0.27
CA TRP A 262 -13.11 51.35 1.27
C TRP A 262 -11.82 50.70 1.75
N LEU A 263 -11.82 49.38 1.98
CA LEU A 263 -10.61 48.64 2.36
C LEU A 263 -9.51 48.77 1.30
N GLU A 264 -9.85 48.59 0.02
CA GLU A 264 -8.88 48.72 -1.07
C GLU A 264 -8.36 50.16 -1.21
N ARG A 265 -9.25 51.15 -1.05
CA ARG A 265 -8.88 52.55 -1.08
C ARG A 265 -7.90 52.91 0.05
N THR A 266 -8.21 52.53 1.28
CA THR A 266 -7.33 52.74 2.44
C THR A 266 -5.96 52.06 2.23
N LYS A 267 -5.92 50.85 1.67
CA LYS A 267 -4.66 50.18 1.34
C LYS A 267 -3.82 51.00 0.34
N LYS A 268 -4.44 51.52 -0.72
CA LYS A 268 -3.75 52.35 -1.73
C LYS A 268 -3.24 53.66 -1.14
N ASP A 269 -4.05 54.32 -0.31
CA ASP A 269 -3.67 55.56 0.38
C ASP A 269 -2.49 55.31 1.33
N ASN A 270 -2.55 54.26 2.15
CA ASN A 270 -1.44 53.86 3.02
C ASN A 270 -0.15 53.55 2.24
N GLN A 271 -0.24 52.87 1.09
CA GLN A 271 0.92 52.59 0.25
C GLN A 271 1.52 53.86 -0.36
N ARG A 272 0.67 54.81 -0.76
CA ARG A 272 1.10 56.12 -1.26
C ARG A 272 1.83 56.89 -0.18
N ASP A 273 1.25 56.98 1.02
CA ASP A 273 1.83 57.71 2.15
C ASP A 273 3.16 57.09 2.60
N TYR A 274 3.24 55.76 2.62
CA TYR A 274 4.50 55.06 2.88
C TYR A 274 5.59 55.39 1.84
N LYS A 275 5.25 55.40 0.54
CA LYS A 275 6.19 55.76 -0.52
C LYS A 275 6.67 57.20 -0.40
N VAL A 276 5.75 58.14 -0.11
CA VAL A 276 6.09 59.55 0.10
C VAL A 276 7.03 59.70 1.30
N SER A 277 6.72 59.06 2.43
CA SER A 277 7.59 59.06 3.61
C SER A 277 8.99 58.53 3.32
N LYS A 278 9.08 57.38 2.62
CA LYS A 278 10.37 56.78 2.23
C LYS A 278 11.18 57.68 1.28
N LEU A 279 10.54 58.33 0.32
CA LEU A 279 11.18 59.27 -0.60
C LEU A 279 11.67 60.53 0.13
N SER A 280 10.87 61.05 1.07
CA SER A 280 11.26 62.18 1.92
C SER A 280 12.49 61.82 2.76
N ILE A 281 12.50 60.67 3.43
CA ILE A 281 13.65 60.18 4.22
C ILE A 281 14.90 60.00 3.33
N ALA A 282 14.74 59.46 2.11
CA ALA A 282 15.85 59.30 1.17
C ALA A 282 16.42 60.66 0.71
N LYS A 283 15.56 61.64 0.39
CA LYS A 283 15.99 63.00 0.04
C LYS A 283 16.74 63.68 1.19
N PHE A 284 16.23 63.58 2.42
CA PHE A 284 16.91 64.10 3.60
C PHE A 284 18.32 63.48 3.76
N ARG A 285 18.44 62.15 3.64
CA ARG A 285 19.75 61.47 3.71
C ARG A 285 20.73 61.88 2.61
N THR A 286 20.25 62.13 1.40
CA THR A 286 21.09 62.61 0.28
C THR A 286 21.57 64.04 0.53
N ILE A 287 20.70 64.93 1.02
CA ILE A 287 21.06 66.31 1.38
C ILE A 287 22.13 66.32 2.47
N THR A 288 21.99 65.51 3.52
CA THR A 288 22.98 65.42 4.59
C THR A 288 24.33 64.89 4.09
N LYS A 289 24.34 63.91 3.16
CA LYS A 289 25.58 63.40 2.54
C LYS A 289 26.26 64.43 1.64
N CYS A 290 25.51 65.22 0.87
CA CYS A 290 26.06 66.31 0.06
C CYS A 290 26.70 67.38 0.94
N PHE A 291 26.03 67.78 2.03
CA PHE A 291 26.58 68.74 2.99
C PHE A 291 27.87 68.27 3.66
N SER A 292 27.99 66.98 4.00
CA SER A 292 29.22 66.44 4.58
C SER A 292 30.40 66.34 3.60
N ARG A 293 30.14 66.28 2.28
CA ARG A 293 31.18 66.11 1.26
C ARG A 293 31.78 67.45 0.80
N THR A 294 31.03 68.54 0.89
CA THR A 294 31.49 69.90 0.54
C THR A 294 32.38 70.52 1.61
N GLN A 295 32.37 70.01 2.85
CA GLN A 295 33.23 70.51 3.94
C GLN A 295 34.63 69.88 4.01
N PHE A 296 34.97 68.92 3.14
CA PHE A 296 36.26 68.21 3.13
C PHE A 296 37.08 68.40 1.84
N SER A 297 36.75 69.39 0.99
CA SER A 297 37.57 69.79 -0.15
C SER A 297 37.96 71.27 -0.01
N SER A 298 38.96 71.53 0.82
CA SER A 298 39.78 72.74 0.85
C SER A 298 41.18 72.36 1.29
#